data_AF-A0A366X521-F1
#
_entry.id   AF-A0A366X521-F1
#
_cell.length_a   1.000
_cell.length_b   1.000
_cell.length_c   1.000
_cell.angle_alpha   90.00
_cell.angle_beta   90.00
_cell.angle_gamma   90.00
#
_symmetry.space_group_name_H-M   'P 1'
#
loop_
_entity.id
_entity.type
_entity.pdbx_description
1 polymer ?
#
loop_
_entity_poly.entity_id
_entity_poly.type
_entity_poly.pdbx_seq_one_letter_code
_entity_poly.pdbx_strand_id
1 'polypeptide(L)'
;MSPEPKTHHRFIHPLFEIILRRIYFSKHKRDVSFESSKQWDVVNEYFPFFEYTKTQRYLLNLTTYRPRDLSVLMNCAKQVDKKRNNFREETFTRLIRQKLRDALWTDFAEALRSSYTREQLSVLKRVLFHLPRSFQFKQFNEVLDDFSHDPELADLIDFYEPKDWARLLKDMYRLGALGYSHKNEADEERLHFMFRGDLDGLVISPEHQVVKPWGLCVEKG
;
A
#
# COMPACT_ATOMS: atom_id res chain seq x y z
N MET A 1 -43.53 23.57 1.22
CA MET A 1 -42.78 22.49 0.53
C MET A 1 -41.38 22.47 1.10
N SER A 2 -41.09 21.52 1.99
CA SER A 2 -39.72 21.30 2.45
C SER A 2 -38.89 20.72 1.29
N PRO A 3 -37.67 21.21 1.03
CA PRO A 3 -36.84 20.62 0.00
C PRO A 3 -36.43 19.21 0.43
N GLU A 4 -36.71 18.22 -0.42
CA GLU A 4 -36.19 16.86 -0.24
C GLU A 4 -34.67 16.90 -0.10
N PRO A 5 -34.08 16.14 0.85
CA PRO A 5 -32.64 16.06 0.95
C PRO A 5 -32.11 15.39 -0.31
N LYS A 6 -31.34 16.13 -1.12
CA LYS A 6 -30.58 15.57 -2.23
C LYS A 6 -29.65 14.49 -1.69
N THR A 7 -30.07 13.23 -1.77
CA THR A 7 -29.23 12.07 -1.50
C THR A 7 -28.21 11.96 -2.62
N HIS A 8 -27.13 12.73 -2.52
CA HIS A 8 -25.93 12.45 -3.28
C HIS A 8 -25.49 11.03 -2.90
N HIS A 9 -25.71 10.07 -3.80
CA HIS A 9 -25.08 8.75 -3.70
C HIS A 9 -23.57 9.00 -3.77
N ARG A 10 -22.93 9.12 -2.61
CA ARG A 10 -21.50 9.32 -2.49
C ARG A 10 -20.82 8.00 -2.84
N PHE A 11 -19.89 8.04 -3.79
CA PHE A 11 -19.20 6.83 -4.24
C PHE A 11 -18.39 6.17 -3.11
N ILE A 12 -18.57 4.87 -2.92
CA ILE A 12 -17.73 4.01 -2.08
C ILE A 12 -16.96 3.06 -2.98
N HIS A 13 -15.64 3.04 -2.82
CA HIS A 13 -14.78 2.16 -3.58
C HIS A 13 -15.09 0.70 -3.24
N PRO A 14 -15.24 -0.21 -4.22
CA PRO A 14 -15.63 -1.60 -4.00
C PRO A 14 -14.76 -2.34 -2.95
N LEU A 15 -13.45 -2.10 -2.98
CA LEU A 15 -12.53 -2.66 -1.97
C LEU A 15 -12.86 -2.21 -0.54
N PHE A 16 -13.22 -0.94 -0.35
CA PHE A 16 -13.58 -0.44 0.97
C PHE A 16 -14.95 -0.99 1.40
N GLU A 17 -15.89 -1.11 0.46
CA GLU A 17 -17.21 -1.72 0.70
C GLU A 17 -17.11 -3.15 1.26
N ILE A 18 -16.17 -3.96 0.77
CA ILE A 18 -15.92 -5.32 1.30
C ILE A 18 -15.64 -5.28 2.82
N ILE A 19 -14.87 -4.30 3.28
CA ILE A 19 -14.55 -4.14 4.71
C ILE A 19 -15.79 -3.67 5.48
N LEU A 20 -16.52 -2.68 4.95
CA LEU A 20 -17.73 -2.19 5.60
C LEU A 20 -18.78 -3.30 5.76
N ARG A 21 -18.98 -4.13 4.73
CA ARG A 21 -19.84 -5.33 4.78
C ARG A 21 -19.41 -6.27 5.90
N ARG A 22 -18.12 -6.58 6.00
CA ARG A 22 -17.59 -7.47 7.05
C ARG A 22 -17.81 -6.92 8.45
N ILE A 23 -17.59 -5.62 8.65
CA ILE A 23 -17.85 -4.94 9.93
C ILE A 23 -19.34 -5.03 10.25
N TYR A 24 -20.21 -4.67 9.31
CA TYR A 24 -21.65 -4.67 9.48
C TYR A 24 -22.19 -6.04 9.91
N PHE A 25 -21.91 -7.08 9.12
CA PHE A 25 -22.42 -8.43 9.35
C PHE A 25 -21.78 -9.10 10.59
N SER A 26 -20.64 -8.60 11.09
CA SER A 26 -20.10 -9.08 12.36
C SER A 26 -21.01 -8.78 13.55
N LYS A 27 -21.76 -7.66 13.49
CA LYS A 27 -22.76 -7.25 14.49
C LYS A 27 -24.19 -7.67 14.11
N HIS A 28 -24.53 -7.65 12.84
CA HIS A 28 -25.88 -7.88 12.32
C HIS A 28 -25.98 -9.24 11.61
N LYS A 29 -25.67 -10.33 12.31
CA LYS A 29 -25.59 -11.68 11.70
C LYS A 29 -26.89 -12.19 11.07
N ARG A 30 -28.04 -11.60 11.43
CA ARG A 30 -29.38 -11.99 10.95
C ARG A 30 -29.87 -11.14 9.79
N ASP A 31 -29.13 -10.10 9.44
CA ASP A 31 -29.48 -9.24 8.32
C ASP A 31 -29.13 -9.90 7.00
N VAL A 32 -29.97 -9.66 6.00
CA VAL A 32 -29.81 -10.19 4.64
C VAL A 32 -29.39 -9.13 3.62
N SER A 33 -29.47 -7.83 3.96
CA SER A 33 -29.11 -6.72 3.07
C SER A 33 -28.11 -5.75 3.71
N PHE A 34 -27.20 -5.24 2.87
CA PHE A 34 -26.29 -4.14 3.19
C PHE A 34 -26.44 -3.07 2.11
N GLU A 35 -27.36 -2.16 2.36
CA GLU A 35 -27.73 -1.04 1.50
C GLU A 35 -26.79 0.16 1.69
N SER A 36 -26.80 1.09 0.74
CA SER A 36 -25.94 2.28 0.75
C SER A 36 -26.08 3.12 2.01
N SER A 37 -27.27 3.22 2.61
CA SER A 37 -27.49 3.93 3.88
C SER A 37 -26.66 3.33 5.02
N LYS A 38 -26.69 2.00 5.15
CA LYS A 38 -25.97 1.24 6.18
C LYS A 38 -24.44 1.34 6.04
N GLN A 39 -23.94 1.55 4.83
CA GLN A 39 -22.51 1.77 4.60
C GLN A 39 -22.01 3.00 5.36
N TRP A 40 -22.81 4.07 5.37
CA TRP A 40 -22.45 5.33 6.04
C TRP A 40 -22.46 5.21 7.55
N ASP A 41 -23.43 4.49 8.10
CA ASP A 41 -23.53 4.25 9.54
C ASP A 41 -22.27 3.55 10.05
N VAL A 42 -21.80 2.54 9.31
CA VAL A 42 -20.55 1.82 9.65
C VAL A 42 -19.34 2.75 9.58
N VAL A 43 -19.24 3.61 8.55
CA VAL A 43 -18.12 4.56 8.44
C VAL A 43 -18.11 5.53 9.62
N ASN A 44 -19.26 6.12 9.95
CA ASN A 44 -19.39 7.09 11.04
C ASN A 44 -19.13 6.46 12.40
N GLU A 45 -19.58 5.21 12.61
CA GLU A 45 -19.37 4.49 13.87
C GLU A 45 -17.90 4.12 14.08
N TYR A 46 -17.22 3.60 13.05
CA TYR A 46 -15.89 2.99 13.19
C TYR A 46 -14.72 3.91 12.81
N PHE A 47 -14.95 4.90 11.95
CA PHE A 47 -13.93 5.83 11.44
C PHE A 47 -14.34 7.31 11.65
N PRO A 48 -14.71 7.74 12.88
CA PRO A 48 -15.34 9.05 13.12
C PRO A 48 -14.43 10.27 12.92
N PHE A 49 -13.20 10.09 12.46
CA PHE A 49 -12.13 11.10 12.44
C PHE A 49 -11.71 11.52 11.04
N PHE A 50 -12.02 10.73 10.01
CA PHE A 50 -11.72 11.11 8.63
C PHE A 50 -12.99 11.66 7.96
N GLU A 51 -12.86 12.76 7.20
CA GLU A 51 -13.89 13.11 6.22
C GLU A 51 -14.03 11.96 5.21
N TYR A 52 -15.26 11.59 4.84
CA TYR A 52 -15.55 10.33 4.17
C TYR A 52 -14.71 10.04 2.89
N THR A 53 -14.54 11.02 2.00
CA THR A 53 -13.75 10.89 0.77
C THR A 53 -12.29 10.64 1.11
N LYS A 54 -11.82 11.31 2.16
CA LYS A 54 -10.47 11.19 2.69
C LYS A 54 -10.30 9.83 3.38
N THR A 55 -11.30 9.30 4.09
CA THR A 55 -11.23 8.00 4.78
C THR A 55 -10.85 6.88 3.84
N GLN A 56 -11.71 6.59 2.85
CA GLN A 56 -11.49 5.45 1.96
C GLN A 56 -10.22 5.62 1.13
N ARG A 57 -9.96 6.84 0.62
CA ARG A 57 -8.76 7.12 -0.17
C ARG A 57 -7.50 6.94 0.66
N TYR A 58 -7.49 7.45 1.88
CA TYR A 58 -6.37 7.33 2.79
C TYR A 58 -6.08 5.87 3.13
N LEU A 59 -7.10 5.12 3.55
CA LEU A 59 -6.95 3.71 3.90
C LEU A 59 -6.51 2.86 2.70
N LEU A 60 -7.05 3.11 1.51
CA LEU A 60 -6.63 2.44 0.29
C LEU A 60 -5.19 2.77 -0.09
N ASN A 61 -4.76 4.03 0.05
CA ASN A 61 -3.37 4.44 -0.20
C ASN A 61 -2.36 3.76 0.74
N LEU A 62 -2.77 3.37 1.96
CA LEU A 62 -1.95 2.57 2.88
C LEU A 62 -1.80 1.11 2.44
N THR A 63 -2.51 0.68 1.40
CA THR A 63 -2.45 -0.69 0.86
C THR A 63 -1.92 -0.68 -0.56
N THR A 64 -1.82 -1.86 -1.19
CA THR A 64 -1.54 -1.96 -2.62
C THR A 64 -2.81 -2.24 -3.43
N TYR A 65 -3.96 -1.75 -2.94
CA TYR A 65 -5.28 -1.90 -3.57
C TYR A 65 -5.68 -3.36 -3.84
N ARG A 66 -5.22 -4.29 -2.98
CA ARG A 66 -5.67 -5.69 -2.98
C ARG A 66 -6.60 -5.95 -1.80
N PRO A 67 -7.71 -6.71 -1.95
CA PRO A 67 -8.62 -7.03 -0.85
C PRO A 67 -7.93 -7.63 0.39
N ARG A 68 -6.87 -8.42 0.15
CA ARG A 68 -6.06 -9.03 1.21
C ARG A 68 -5.35 -7.98 2.07
N ASP A 69 -4.78 -6.95 1.45
CA ASP A 69 -4.02 -5.92 2.17
C ASP A 69 -4.91 -5.05 3.06
N LEU A 70 -6.15 -4.79 2.64
CA LEU A 70 -7.13 -4.15 3.51
C LEU A 70 -7.45 -4.99 4.74
N SER A 71 -7.51 -6.33 4.60
CA SER A 71 -7.67 -7.21 5.75
C SER A 71 -6.46 -7.15 6.68
N VAL A 72 -5.24 -7.10 6.13
CA VAL A 72 -4.00 -6.91 6.90
C VAL A 72 -4.01 -5.57 7.64
N LEU A 73 -4.38 -4.49 6.96
CA LEU A 73 -4.52 -3.14 7.53
C LEU A 73 -5.47 -3.15 8.74
N MET A 74 -6.67 -3.71 8.57
CA MET A 74 -7.67 -3.76 9.63
C MET A 74 -7.24 -4.65 10.81
N ASN A 75 -6.54 -5.76 10.53
CA ASN A 75 -5.98 -6.61 11.58
C ASN A 75 -4.88 -5.88 12.38
N CYS A 76 -4.02 -5.10 11.72
CA CYS A 76 -3.02 -4.28 12.40
C CYS A 76 -3.69 -3.24 13.30
N ALA A 77 -4.69 -2.52 12.77
CA ALA A 77 -5.44 -1.52 13.51
C ALA A 77 -6.16 -2.11 14.73
N LYS A 78 -6.83 -3.26 14.56
CA LYS A 78 -7.50 -3.97 15.66
C LYS A 78 -6.54 -4.37 16.78
N GLN A 79 -5.31 -4.76 16.46
CA GLN A 79 -4.33 -5.13 17.47
C GLN A 79 -3.83 -3.92 18.28
N VAL A 80 -3.79 -2.73 17.68
CA VAL A 80 -3.42 -1.48 18.36
C VAL A 80 -4.58 -0.96 19.21
N ASP A 81 -5.78 -0.88 18.65
CA ASP A 81 -6.96 -0.33 19.32
C ASP A 81 -7.70 -1.35 20.22
N LYS A 82 -7.32 -2.63 20.17
CA LYS A 82 -7.75 -3.70 21.07
C LYS A 82 -9.28 -3.81 21.19
N LYS A 83 -9.82 -3.40 22.35
CA LYS A 83 -11.23 -3.54 22.73
C LYS A 83 -12.05 -2.28 22.45
N ARG A 84 -11.50 -1.27 21.77
CA ARG A 84 -12.25 -0.07 21.40
C ARG A 84 -13.37 -0.42 20.41
N ASN A 85 -14.47 0.31 20.50
CA ASN A 85 -15.60 0.17 19.60
C ASN A 85 -15.37 0.85 18.24
N ASN A 86 -14.41 1.79 18.19
CA ASN A 86 -14.02 2.53 16.99
C ASN A 86 -12.50 2.65 16.91
N PHE A 87 -12.01 2.95 15.71
CA PHE A 87 -10.59 3.21 15.49
C PHE A 87 -10.24 4.66 15.84
N ARG A 88 -8.95 4.93 16.02
CA ARG A 88 -8.41 6.28 16.13
C ARG A 88 -7.72 6.70 14.84
N GLU A 89 -7.69 7.99 14.55
CA GLU A 89 -6.90 8.54 13.44
C GLU A 89 -5.43 8.16 13.55
N GLU A 90 -4.88 8.37 14.75
CA GLU A 90 -3.49 8.07 15.09
C GLU A 90 -3.12 6.60 14.81
N THR A 91 -4.10 5.69 14.90
CA THR A 91 -3.87 4.28 14.57
C THR A 91 -3.40 4.12 13.14
N PHE A 92 -4.08 4.75 12.19
CA PHE A 92 -3.76 4.65 10.77
C PHE A 92 -2.64 5.59 10.34
N THR A 93 -2.55 6.77 10.95
CA THR A 93 -1.55 7.76 10.57
C THR A 93 -0.17 7.44 11.10
N ARG A 94 -0.05 6.81 12.27
CA ARG A 94 1.24 6.63 12.94
C ARG A 94 1.45 5.24 13.54
N LEU A 95 0.51 4.75 14.35
CA LEU A 95 0.78 3.60 15.24
C LEU A 95 0.96 2.27 14.49
N ILE A 96 0.27 2.08 13.37
CA ILE A 96 0.38 0.82 12.60
C ILE A 96 1.44 0.86 11.51
N ARG A 97 2.09 2.00 11.22
CA ARG A 97 2.87 2.20 10.00
C ARG A 97 3.96 1.15 9.81
N GLN A 98 4.80 0.94 10.82
CA GLN A 98 5.86 -0.07 10.78
C GLN A 98 5.29 -1.48 10.65
N LYS A 99 4.29 -1.82 11.47
CA LYS A 99 3.69 -3.16 11.49
C LYS A 99 3.00 -3.53 10.19
N LEU A 100 2.29 -2.58 9.60
CA LEU A 100 1.65 -2.72 8.31
C LEU A 100 2.70 -2.93 7.22
N ARG A 101 3.74 -2.10 7.19
CA ARG A 101 4.85 -2.23 6.24
C ARG A 101 5.50 -3.60 6.31
N ASP A 102 5.82 -4.07 7.51
CA ASP A 102 6.43 -5.38 7.70
C ASP A 102 5.49 -6.51 7.28
N ALA A 103 4.20 -6.42 7.59
CA ALA A 103 3.22 -7.43 7.18
C ALA A 103 3.02 -7.48 5.66
N LEU A 104 2.94 -6.32 4.98
CA LEU A 104 2.86 -6.24 3.53
C LEU A 104 4.14 -6.77 2.89
N TRP A 105 5.30 -6.40 3.43
CA TRP A 105 6.60 -6.88 2.96
C TRP A 105 6.70 -8.40 3.05
N THR A 106 6.31 -9.00 4.17
CA THR A 106 6.34 -10.46 4.35
C THR A 106 5.54 -11.18 3.27
N ASP A 107 4.37 -10.64 2.89
CA ASP A 107 3.57 -11.23 1.82
C ASP A 107 4.27 -11.17 0.45
N PHE A 108 4.85 -10.01 0.10
CA PHE A 108 5.57 -9.86 -1.15
C PHE A 108 6.85 -10.70 -1.19
N ALA A 109 7.61 -10.74 -0.09
CA ALA A 109 8.80 -11.56 0.02
C ALA A 109 8.46 -13.05 -0.14
N GLU A 110 7.35 -13.52 0.44
CA GLU A 110 6.92 -14.91 0.27
C GLU A 110 6.51 -15.21 -1.17
N ALA A 111 5.82 -14.29 -1.84
CA ALA A 111 5.48 -14.45 -3.26
C ALA A 111 6.73 -14.48 -4.17
N LEU A 112 7.81 -13.80 -3.79
CA LEU A 112 9.06 -13.74 -4.54
C LEU A 112 10.01 -14.93 -4.26
N ARG A 113 9.78 -15.69 -3.19
CA ARG A 113 10.67 -16.78 -2.77
C ARG A 113 10.83 -17.92 -3.76
N SER A 114 9.92 -18.05 -4.72
CA SER A 114 10.06 -19.04 -5.79
C SER A 114 11.20 -18.72 -6.76
N SER A 115 11.67 -17.46 -6.78
CA SER A 115 12.59 -16.96 -7.81
C SER A 115 13.79 -16.21 -7.24
N TYR A 116 13.75 -15.85 -5.96
CA TYR A 116 14.76 -15.03 -5.31
C TYR A 116 15.17 -15.65 -3.96
N THR A 117 16.45 -15.53 -3.61
CA THR A 117 16.99 -16.06 -2.36
C THR A 117 16.55 -15.22 -1.15
N ARG A 118 16.69 -15.77 0.06
CA ARG A 118 16.31 -15.03 1.28
C ARG A 118 17.22 -13.83 1.49
N GLU A 119 18.48 -14.00 1.15
CA GLU A 119 19.55 -13.02 1.26
C GLU A 119 19.28 -11.84 0.31
N GLN A 120 18.95 -12.13 -0.96
CA GLN A 120 18.59 -11.12 -1.95
C GLN A 120 17.37 -10.30 -1.53
N LEU A 121 16.33 -10.98 -1.01
CA LEU A 121 15.14 -10.31 -0.49
C LEU A 121 15.45 -9.49 0.78
N SER A 122 16.39 -9.93 1.61
CA SER A 122 16.84 -9.17 2.78
C SER A 122 17.53 -7.86 2.38
N VAL A 123 18.48 -7.92 1.43
CA VAL A 123 19.16 -6.74 0.87
C VAL A 123 18.13 -5.78 0.27
N LEU A 124 17.26 -6.30 -0.59
CA LEU A 124 16.20 -5.54 -1.22
C LEU A 124 15.29 -4.83 -0.20
N LYS A 125 14.90 -5.50 0.90
CA LYS A 125 14.10 -4.88 1.96
C LYS A 125 14.81 -3.64 2.52
N ARG A 126 16.11 -3.76 2.83
CA ARG A 126 16.93 -2.67 3.38
C ARG A 126 17.00 -1.50 2.41
N VAL A 127 17.34 -1.77 1.15
CA VAL A 127 17.44 -0.76 0.08
C VAL A 127 16.10 -0.06 -0.16
N LEU A 128 15.02 -0.82 -0.38
CA LEU A 128 13.70 -0.25 -0.65
C LEU A 128 13.19 0.63 0.49
N PHE A 129 13.51 0.29 1.74
CA PHE A 129 13.05 1.05 2.90
C PHE A 129 13.96 2.24 3.21
N HIS A 130 15.19 2.26 2.70
CA HIS A 130 16.03 3.46 2.74
C HIS A 130 15.58 4.51 1.71
N LEU A 131 15.06 4.06 0.56
CA LEU A 131 14.62 4.95 -0.52
C LEU A 131 13.37 5.78 -0.16
N PRO A 132 13.21 6.99 -0.73
CA PRO A 132 11.96 7.75 -0.63
C PRO A 132 10.79 7.02 -1.32
N ARG A 133 9.56 7.54 -1.18
CA ARG A 133 8.37 6.94 -1.81
C ARG A 133 8.53 6.77 -3.32
N SER A 134 8.99 7.82 -3.98
CA SER A 134 9.24 7.85 -5.42
C SER A 134 10.73 8.04 -5.63
N PHE A 135 11.34 7.19 -6.45
CA PHE A 135 12.79 7.18 -6.68
C PHE A 135 13.11 6.73 -8.10
N GLN A 136 14.23 7.19 -8.65
CA GLN A 136 14.76 6.68 -9.90
C GLN A 136 15.60 5.42 -9.66
N PHE A 137 15.73 4.57 -10.68
CA PHE A 137 16.58 3.38 -10.59
C PHE A 137 18.06 3.73 -10.32
N LYS A 138 18.51 4.91 -10.77
CA LYS A 138 19.84 5.42 -10.40
C LYS A 138 20.00 5.55 -8.88
N GLN A 139 19.01 6.13 -8.19
CA GLN A 139 19.02 6.28 -6.73
C GLN A 139 18.97 4.91 -6.03
N PHE A 140 18.28 3.94 -6.61
CA PHE A 140 18.31 2.56 -6.12
C PHE A 140 19.72 1.97 -6.16
N ASN A 141 20.45 2.17 -7.26
CA ASN A 141 21.84 1.72 -7.39
C ASN A 141 22.79 2.50 -6.47
N GLU A 142 22.58 3.81 -6.29
CA GLU A 142 23.35 4.62 -5.33
C GLU A 142 23.18 4.07 -3.90
N VAL A 143 21.96 3.74 -3.49
CA VAL A 143 21.71 3.14 -2.16
C VAL A 143 22.28 1.72 -2.05
N LEU A 144 22.28 0.93 -3.13
CA LEU A 144 22.98 -0.36 -3.13
C LEU A 144 24.47 -0.18 -2.88
N ASP A 145 25.11 0.79 -3.54
CA ASP A 145 26.52 1.11 -3.33
C ASP A 145 26.79 1.61 -1.90
N ASP A 146 25.89 2.41 -1.32
CA ASP A 146 26.02 2.79 0.10
C ASP A 146 26.02 1.56 1.03
N PHE A 147 25.20 0.55 0.74
CA PHE A 147 25.17 -0.70 1.50
C PHE A 147 26.34 -1.66 1.20
N SER A 148 27.08 -1.48 0.09
CA SER A 148 28.27 -2.30 -0.20
C SER A 148 29.40 -2.05 0.80
N HIS A 149 29.34 -0.92 1.53
CA HIS A 149 30.27 -0.58 2.60
C HIS A 149 29.97 -1.34 3.92
N ASP A 150 28.82 -2.00 4.04
CA ASP A 150 28.50 -2.90 5.15
C ASP A 150 29.10 -4.29 4.87
N PRO A 151 30.09 -4.77 5.67
CA PRO A 151 30.74 -6.05 5.42
C PRO A 151 29.78 -7.24 5.38
N GLU A 152 28.63 -7.17 6.04
CA GLU A 152 27.63 -8.25 6.00
C GLU A 152 26.85 -8.29 4.68
N LEU A 153 26.81 -7.18 3.94
CA LEU A 153 26.02 -7.03 2.71
C LEU A 153 26.87 -6.93 1.44
N ALA A 154 28.14 -6.55 1.55
CA ALA A 154 29.06 -6.36 0.44
C ALA A 154 29.06 -7.55 -0.54
N ASP A 155 29.37 -8.74 -0.02
CA ASP A 155 29.43 -9.98 -0.82
C ASP A 155 28.08 -10.31 -1.50
N LEU A 156 26.96 -10.01 -0.81
CA LEU A 156 25.63 -10.25 -1.36
C LEU A 156 25.30 -9.28 -2.48
N ILE A 157 25.71 -8.02 -2.38
CA ILE A 157 25.44 -6.99 -3.39
C ILE A 157 26.29 -7.26 -4.64
N ASP A 158 27.58 -7.57 -4.44
CA ASP A 158 28.52 -7.87 -5.53
C ASP A 158 28.13 -9.12 -6.34
N PHE A 159 27.42 -10.05 -5.71
CA PHE A 159 26.92 -11.26 -6.39
C PHE A 159 25.82 -10.97 -7.43
N TYR A 160 25.10 -9.85 -7.31
CA TYR A 160 23.96 -9.52 -8.17
C TYR A 160 24.26 -8.34 -9.11
N GLU A 161 24.01 -8.52 -10.40
CA GLU A 161 24.18 -7.46 -11.37
C GLU A 161 22.99 -6.48 -11.36
N PRO A 162 23.14 -5.24 -11.88
CA PRO A 162 22.04 -4.29 -12.02
C PRO A 162 20.81 -4.85 -12.76
N LYS A 163 21.02 -5.77 -13.71
CA LYS A 163 19.93 -6.44 -14.45
C LYS A 163 19.08 -7.34 -13.55
N ASP A 164 19.67 -7.95 -12.53
CA ASP A 164 18.98 -8.84 -11.59
C ASP A 164 18.08 -8.03 -10.68
N TRP A 165 18.57 -6.89 -10.19
CA TRP A 165 17.77 -5.92 -9.43
C TRP A 165 16.63 -5.34 -10.26
N ALA A 166 16.89 -4.96 -11.51
CA ALA A 166 15.85 -4.47 -12.42
C ALA A 166 14.76 -5.51 -12.67
N ARG A 167 15.13 -6.78 -12.87
CA ARG A 167 14.19 -7.91 -13.00
C ARG A 167 13.36 -8.06 -11.73
N LEU A 168 14.00 -7.98 -10.57
CA LEU A 168 13.30 -8.08 -9.29
C LEU A 168 12.26 -6.96 -9.15
N LEU A 169 12.62 -5.69 -9.40
CA LEU A 169 11.67 -4.58 -9.32
C LEU A 169 10.49 -4.76 -10.30
N LYS A 170 10.72 -5.33 -11.48
CA LYS A 170 9.65 -5.69 -12.43
C LYS A 170 8.72 -6.78 -11.88
N ASP A 171 9.24 -7.77 -11.19
CA ASP A 171 8.41 -8.79 -10.55
C ASP A 171 7.61 -8.22 -9.37
N MET A 172 8.20 -7.31 -8.59
CA MET A 172 7.47 -6.54 -7.58
C MET A 172 6.34 -5.70 -8.16
N TYR A 173 6.54 -5.09 -9.33
CA TYR A 173 5.48 -4.39 -10.05
C TYR A 173 4.33 -5.31 -10.43
N ARG A 174 4.62 -6.51 -10.96
CA ARG A 174 3.60 -7.51 -11.31
C ARG A 174 2.78 -7.96 -10.11
N LEU A 175 3.40 -8.00 -8.93
CA LEU A 175 2.71 -8.29 -7.66
C LEU A 175 1.88 -7.10 -7.13
N GLY A 176 2.03 -5.92 -7.73
CA GLY A 176 1.41 -4.66 -7.29
C GLY A 176 2.14 -3.97 -6.14
N ALA A 177 3.33 -4.45 -5.75
CA ALA A 177 4.13 -3.87 -4.67
C ALA A 177 4.78 -2.54 -5.07
N LEU A 178 5.00 -2.35 -6.37
CA LEU A 178 5.57 -1.13 -6.95
C LEU A 178 4.71 -0.67 -8.12
N GLY A 179 4.81 0.62 -8.41
CA GLY A 179 4.34 1.25 -9.62
C GLY A 179 5.44 2.09 -10.24
N TYR A 180 5.09 2.87 -11.25
CA TYR A 180 5.95 3.94 -11.72
C TYR A 180 5.14 5.20 -12.00
N SER A 181 5.81 6.34 -12.07
CA SER A 181 5.24 7.59 -12.53
C SER A 181 6.07 8.25 -13.59
N HIS A 182 5.40 9.04 -14.42
CA HIS A 182 5.99 10.04 -15.30
C HIS A 182 5.17 11.32 -15.21
N LYS A 183 5.81 12.43 -15.56
CA LYS A 183 5.13 13.71 -15.77
C LYS A 183 4.69 13.78 -17.23
N ASN A 184 3.44 14.15 -17.47
CA ASN A 184 2.97 14.42 -18.84
C ASN A 184 3.42 15.83 -19.29
N GLU A 185 3.09 16.19 -20.54
CA GLU A 185 3.40 17.51 -21.11
C GLU A 185 2.82 18.69 -20.32
N ALA A 186 1.78 18.45 -19.52
CA ALA A 186 1.14 19.43 -18.65
C ALA A 186 1.72 19.46 -17.22
N ASP A 187 2.87 18.80 -16.99
CA ASP A 187 3.54 18.62 -15.70
C ASP A 187 2.72 17.86 -14.63
N GLU A 188 1.69 17.12 -15.04
CA GLU A 188 0.88 16.29 -14.16
C GLU A 188 1.51 14.91 -13.98
N GLU A 189 1.67 14.47 -12.72
CA GLU A 189 2.15 13.13 -12.40
C GLU A 189 1.09 12.07 -12.70
N ARG A 190 1.40 11.14 -13.60
CA ARG A 190 0.60 9.94 -13.85
C ARG A 190 1.21 8.74 -13.15
N LEU A 191 0.38 8.04 -12.37
CA LEU A 191 0.77 6.86 -11.61
C LEU A 191 0.25 5.59 -12.28
N HIS A 192 1.17 4.71 -12.62
CA HIS A 192 0.94 3.42 -13.24
C HIS A 192 1.16 2.29 -12.25
N PHE A 193 0.16 1.42 -12.13
CA PHE A 193 0.20 0.26 -11.26
C PHE A 193 -0.53 -0.90 -11.91
N MET A 194 -0.04 -2.12 -11.67
CA MET A 194 -0.68 -3.35 -12.15
C MET A 194 -2.18 -3.42 -11.79
N PHE A 195 -2.56 -3.03 -10.58
CA PHE A 195 -3.96 -3.06 -10.13
C PHE A 195 -4.87 -2.00 -10.80
N ARG A 196 -4.30 -1.06 -11.56
CA ARG A 196 -5.05 -0.08 -12.36
C ARG A 196 -5.23 -0.53 -13.81
N GLY A 197 -4.71 -1.69 -14.18
CA GLY A 197 -4.77 -2.22 -15.54
C GLY A 197 -3.56 -1.86 -16.40
N ASP A 198 -2.50 -1.30 -15.81
CA ASP A 198 -1.24 -1.01 -16.51
C ASP A 198 -0.42 -2.31 -16.68
N LEU A 199 -0.71 -3.09 -17.74
CA LEU A 199 -0.15 -4.43 -17.94
C LEU A 199 1.22 -4.45 -18.63
N ASP A 200 1.71 -3.31 -19.12
CA ASP A 200 2.97 -3.20 -19.88
C ASP A 200 4.23 -3.43 -19.03
N GLY A 201 4.07 -3.49 -17.70
CA GLY A 201 5.15 -3.74 -16.76
C GLY A 201 5.82 -2.47 -16.25
N LEU A 202 6.81 -2.64 -15.38
CA LEU A 202 7.58 -1.52 -14.83
C LEU A 202 8.52 -0.95 -15.90
N VAL A 203 8.37 0.35 -16.17
CA VAL A 203 9.29 1.10 -17.01
C VAL A 203 10.42 1.66 -16.15
N ILE A 204 11.66 1.31 -16.49
CA ILE A 204 12.87 1.83 -15.85
C ILE A 204 13.58 2.71 -16.88
N SER A 205 13.52 4.03 -16.70
CA SER A 205 14.28 5.00 -17.48
C SER A 205 14.51 6.28 -16.66
N PRO A 206 15.40 7.19 -17.10
CA PRO A 206 15.65 8.46 -16.41
C PRO A 206 14.40 9.34 -16.21
N GLU A 207 13.43 9.22 -17.12
CA GLU A 207 12.18 10.01 -17.11
C GLU A 207 11.11 9.45 -16.16
N HIS A 208 11.31 8.23 -15.66
CA HIS A 208 10.34 7.54 -14.82
C HIS A 208 10.84 7.41 -13.39
N GLN A 209 9.93 7.59 -12.44
CA GLN A 209 10.17 7.26 -11.04
C GLN A 209 9.48 5.95 -10.70
N VAL A 210 10.17 5.04 -10.03
CA VAL A 210 9.55 3.90 -9.36
C VAL A 210 8.83 4.41 -8.11
N VAL A 211 7.60 3.98 -7.89
CA VAL A 211 6.74 4.49 -6.81
C VAL A 211 6.29 3.35 -5.89
N LYS A 212 6.46 3.56 -4.59
CA LYS A 212 5.92 2.69 -3.54
C LYS A 212 4.51 3.13 -3.11
N PRO A 213 3.61 2.17 -2.84
CA PRO A 213 2.41 2.42 -2.03
C PRO A 213 2.78 2.96 -0.64
N TRP A 214 1.92 3.76 -0.01
CA TRP A 214 2.25 4.38 1.27
C TRP A 214 2.48 3.34 2.38
N GLY A 215 1.78 2.21 2.32
CA GLY A 215 2.00 1.09 3.22
C GLY A 215 3.42 0.54 3.23
N LEU A 216 4.18 0.71 2.15
CA LEU A 216 5.57 0.26 2.01
C LEU A 216 6.60 1.38 2.27
N CYS A 217 6.16 2.56 2.68
CA CYS A 217 7.05 3.69 2.96
C CYS A 217 7.49 3.71 4.44
N VAL A 218 8.69 4.24 4.69
CA VAL A 218 9.12 4.63 6.03
C VAL A 218 8.68 6.06 6.25
N GLU A 219 7.96 6.35 7.34
CA GLU A 219 7.75 7.74 7.74
C GLU A 219 9.07 8.26 8.32
N LYS A 220 9.56 9.38 7.77
CA LYS A 220 10.53 10.20 8.49
C LYS A 220 9.73 10.87 9.61
N GLY A 221 10.03 10.48 10.86
CA GLY A 221 9.42 11.08 12.04
C GLY A 221 9.72 12.56 12.18
#